data_AF-A0A953AX76-F1
#
_entry.id   AF-A0A953AX76-F1
#
_cell.length_a   1.000
_cell.length_b   1.000
_cell.length_c   1.000
_cell.angle_alpha   90.00
_cell.angle_beta   90.00
_cell.angle_gamma   90.00
#
_symmetry.space_group_name_H-M   'P 1'
#
loop_
_entity.id
_entity.type
_entity.pdbx_description
1 polymer ?
#
loop_
_entity_poly.entity_id
_entity_poly.type
_entity_poly.pdbx_seq_one_letter_code
_entity_poly.pdbx_strand_id
1 'polypeptide(L)'
;MKQVERTMWSNLSEPERAELLEVVRGKDDRYVSDYLDAVAFWLLGVIAGVAGMVATGVMLEGDFGFDVFAQNLPRLLWESIYPPGFIASAVVTVWIAVTWIRNHKRRGVAVTSFATIRVKGRKLILLRHAHVADVKRTLWVGRNRPNYTELELHAKDGSKLGLYCTGNFANIVQERIGAVRGETANAA
;
A
#
# COMPACT_ATOMS: atom_id res chain seq x y z
N MET A 1 -7.12 -21.67 18.50
CA MET A 1 -6.22 -20.75 17.75
C MET A 1 -7.08 -19.71 17.05
N LYS A 2 -6.62 -18.45 16.94
CA LYS A 2 -7.34 -17.43 16.17
C LYS A 2 -7.21 -17.72 14.67
N GLN A 3 -8.33 -17.74 13.94
CA GLN A 3 -8.39 -18.04 12.50
C GLN A 3 -8.01 -16.83 11.63
N VAL A 4 -8.15 -15.61 12.16
CA VAL A 4 -7.50 -14.43 11.59
C VAL A 4 -6.05 -14.40 12.07
N GLU A 5 -5.13 -14.73 11.18
CA GLU A 5 -3.72 -14.84 11.48
C GLU A 5 -2.98 -13.55 11.10
N ARG A 6 -2.10 -13.10 11.99
CA ARG A 6 -1.16 -12.01 11.71
C ARG A 6 0.20 -12.64 11.43
N THR A 7 0.63 -12.59 10.19
CA THR A 7 1.90 -13.19 9.76
C THR A 7 2.78 -12.18 9.04
N MET A 8 3.98 -12.62 8.66
CA MET A 8 4.89 -11.85 7.81
C MET A 8 4.99 -12.51 6.44
N TRP A 9 5.32 -11.71 5.43
CA TRP A 9 5.52 -12.21 4.06
C TRP A 9 6.55 -13.35 3.97
N SER A 10 7.58 -13.31 4.81
CA SER A 10 8.62 -14.33 4.91
C SER A 10 8.11 -15.68 5.41
N ASN A 11 6.99 -15.69 6.15
CA ASN A 11 6.45 -16.86 6.83
C ASN A 11 5.37 -17.58 6.01
N LEU A 12 4.99 -17.03 4.86
CA LEU A 12 4.14 -17.75 3.90
C LEU A 12 4.93 -18.86 3.24
N SER A 13 4.24 -19.97 2.94
CA SER A 13 4.82 -21.02 2.10
C SER A 13 5.20 -20.46 0.72
N GLU A 14 6.15 -21.10 0.06
CA GLU A 14 6.60 -20.68 -1.27
C GLU A 14 5.47 -20.53 -2.31
N PRO A 15 4.52 -21.49 -2.43
CA PRO A 15 3.40 -21.32 -3.37
C PRO A 15 2.45 -20.19 -2.98
N GLU A 16 2.08 -20.06 -1.70
CA GLU A 16 1.20 -18.97 -1.22
C GLU A 16 1.84 -17.59 -1.47
N ARG A 17 3.16 -17.51 -1.28
CA ARG A 17 3.94 -16.29 -1.52
C ARG A 17 4.01 -15.95 -3.00
N ALA A 18 4.19 -16.94 -3.87
CA ALA A 18 4.22 -16.75 -5.32
C ALA A 18 2.87 -16.24 -5.84
N GLU A 19 1.77 -16.87 -5.41
CA GLU A 19 0.43 -16.42 -5.76
C GLU A 19 0.13 -15.01 -5.25
N LEU A 20 0.47 -14.71 -3.99
CA LEU A 20 0.28 -13.36 -3.45
C LEU A 20 1.10 -12.33 -4.24
N LEU A 21 2.31 -12.67 -4.66
CA LEU A 21 3.13 -11.79 -5.52
C LEU A 21 2.52 -11.59 -6.89
N GLU A 22 1.95 -12.64 -7.49
CA GLU A 22 1.22 -12.55 -8.75
C GLU A 22 0.02 -11.61 -8.62
N VAL A 23 -0.82 -11.79 -7.59
CA VAL A 23 -2.00 -10.95 -7.35
C VAL A 23 -1.62 -9.49 -7.09
N VAL A 24 -0.59 -9.24 -6.28
CA VAL A 24 -0.17 -7.86 -5.93
C VAL A 24 0.50 -7.14 -7.12
N ARG A 25 1.17 -7.88 -8.00
CA ARG A 25 1.85 -7.32 -9.19
C ARG A 25 0.96 -7.28 -10.43
N GLY A 26 -0.05 -8.14 -10.47
CA GLY A 26 -1.01 -8.25 -11.55
C GLY A 26 -1.82 -6.97 -11.74
N LYS A 27 -2.48 -6.88 -12.89
CA LYS A 27 -3.45 -5.81 -13.19
C LYS A 27 -4.89 -6.23 -12.88
N ASP A 28 -5.07 -7.37 -12.23
CA ASP A 28 -6.38 -7.94 -11.97
C ASP A 28 -7.08 -7.23 -10.80
N ASP A 29 -8.40 -7.23 -10.81
CA ASP A 29 -9.26 -6.72 -9.74
C ASP A 29 -9.13 -7.52 -8.42
N ARG A 30 -8.23 -8.51 -8.35
CA ARG A 30 -7.91 -9.32 -7.16
C ARG A 30 -7.09 -8.55 -6.12
N TYR A 31 -6.54 -7.39 -6.46
CA TYR A 31 -5.80 -6.53 -5.54
C TYR A 31 -6.30 -5.08 -5.60
N VAL A 32 -6.74 -4.56 -4.46
CA VAL A 32 -7.08 -3.14 -4.30
C VAL A 32 -6.03 -2.49 -3.42
N SER A 33 -5.38 -1.46 -3.96
CA SER A 33 -4.32 -0.77 -3.25
C SER A 33 -4.86 0.38 -2.40
N ASP A 34 -4.57 0.36 -1.10
CA ASP A 34 -4.82 1.48 -0.17
C ASP A 34 -3.78 2.62 -0.35
N TYR A 35 -3.08 2.65 -1.48
CA TYR A 35 -1.89 3.47 -1.66
C TYR A 35 -2.23 4.95 -1.89
N LEU A 36 -3.40 5.28 -2.44
CA LEU A 36 -3.78 6.66 -2.77
C LEU A 36 -3.70 7.61 -1.57
N ASP A 37 -4.16 7.18 -0.39
CA ASP A 37 -4.06 7.99 0.84
C ASP A 37 -2.61 8.22 1.26
N ALA A 38 -1.75 7.22 1.05
CA ALA A 38 -0.32 7.34 1.34
C ALA A 38 0.41 8.21 0.29
N VAL A 39 -0.01 8.21 -0.98
CA VAL A 39 0.58 9.02 -2.06
C VAL A 39 0.57 10.49 -1.71
N ALA A 40 -0.55 11.00 -1.15
CA ALA A 40 -0.65 12.40 -0.77
C ALA A 40 0.44 12.80 0.24
N PHE A 41 0.69 11.96 1.25
CA PHE A 41 1.76 12.17 2.23
C PHE A 41 3.16 12.10 1.59
N TRP A 42 3.39 11.14 0.70
CA TRP A 42 4.68 11.04 -0.01
C TRP A 42 4.93 12.25 -0.93
N LEU A 43 3.90 12.69 -1.66
CA LEU A 43 3.95 13.85 -2.55
C LEU A 43 4.25 15.13 -1.76
N LEU A 44 3.55 15.36 -0.66
CA LEU A 44 3.81 16.50 0.24
C LEU A 44 5.25 16.49 0.74
N GLY A 45 5.76 15.33 1.11
CA GLY A 45 7.15 15.17 1.55
C GLY A 45 8.17 15.53 0.46
N VAL A 46 7.96 15.07 -0.77
CA VAL A 46 8.81 15.43 -1.92
C VAL A 46 8.74 16.93 -2.21
N ILE A 47 7.53 17.51 -2.23
CA ILE A 47 7.34 18.96 -2.47
C ILE A 47 8.06 19.77 -1.39
N ALA A 48 7.92 19.40 -0.11
CA ALA A 48 8.59 20.09 0.98
C ALA A 48 10.12 19.99 0.88
N GLY A 49 10.66 18.81 0.51
CA GLY A 49 12.09 18.63 0.29
C GLY A 49 12.62 19.47 -0.88
N VAL A 50 11.91 19.49 -2.01
CA VAL A 50 12.26 20.31 -3.18
C VAL A 50 12.15 21.80 -2.87
N ALA A 51 11.08 22.24 -2.20
CA ALA A 51 10.92 23.64 -1.80
C ALA A 51 12.04 24.10 -0.85
N GLY A 52 12.47 23.24 0.08
CA GLY A 52 13.62 23.52 0.94
C GLY A 52 14.93 23.67 0.17
N MET A 53 15.17 22.81 -0.83
CA MET A 53 16.35 22.94 -1.71
C MET A 53 16.30 24.25 -2.52
N VAL A 54 15.14 24.59 -3.10
CA VAL A 54 14.95 25.84 -3.87
C VAL A 54 15.12 27.07 -2.99
N ALA A 55 14.49 27.11 -1.81
CA ALA A 55 14.61 28.23 -0.88
C ALA A 55 16.06 28.45 -0.43
N THR A 56 16.79 27.36 -0.17
CA THR A 56 18.21 27.46 0.20
C THR A 56 19.07 27.92 -0.98
N GLY A 57 18.75 27.50 -2.21
CA GLY A 57 19.40 27.99 -3.44
C GLY A 57 19.19 29.49 -3.66
N VAL A 58 17.95 29.97 -3.54
CA VAL A 58 17.60 31.40 -3.67
C VAL A 58 18.25 32.25 -2.59
N MET A 59 18.40 31.73 -1.36
CA MET A 59 19.08 32.44 -0.27
C MET A 59 20.60 32.54 -0.46
N LEU A 60 21.22 31.61 -1.19
CA LEU A 60 22.65 31.61 -1.47
C LEU A 60 23.03 32.54 -2.62
N GLU A 61 22.11 32.76 -3.55
CA GLU A 61 22.40 33.45 -4.79
C GLU A 61 21.35 34.53 -5.05
N GLY A 62 21.75 35.78 -4.86
CA GLY A 62 20.93 36.94 -5.26
C GLY A 62 20.74 37.11 -6.77
N ASP A 63 21.23 36.21 -7.63
CA ASP A 63 21.14 36.37 -9.10
C ASP A 63 21.38 35.10 -9.96
N PHE A 64 21.50 33.89 -9.39
CA PHE A 64 21.79 32.70 -10.22
C PHE A 64 20.51 31.99 -10.68
N GLY A 65 20.42 31.77 -11.99
CA GLY A 65 19.38 30.96 -12.60
C GLY A 65 19.52 29.47 -12.30
N PHE A 66 18.40 28.75 -12.27
CA PHE A 66 18.31 27.30 -12.01
C PHE A 66 19.25 26.45 -12.88
N ASP A 67 19.57 26.90 -14.10
CA ASP A 67 20.46 26.22 -15.03
C ASP A 67 21.92 26.14 -14.54
N VAL A 68 22.41 27.18 -13.86
CA VAL A 68 23.78 27.21 -13.33
C VAL A 68 23.89 26.31 -12.10
N PHE A 69 22.86 26.28 -11.27
CA PHE A 69 22.74 25.33 -10.16
C PHE A 69 22.74 23.88 -10.64
N ALA A 70 21.94 23.55 -11.66
CA ALA A 70 21.84 22.18 -12.19
C ALA A 70 23.17 21.68 -12.80
N GLN A 71 23.91 22.55 -13.49
CA GLN A 71 25.20 22.20 -14.11
C GLN A 71 26.34 22.06 -13.09
N ASN A 72 26.29 22.80 -11.98
CA ASN A 72 27.35 22.79 -10.97
C ASN A 72 27.05 21.88 -9.76
N LEU A 73 25.90 21.20 -9.73
CA LEU A 73 25.47 20.33 -8.64
C LEU A 73 26.54 19.34 -8.14
N PRO A 74 27.30 18.63 -9.02
CA PRO A 74 28.31 17.67 -8.56
C PRO A 74 29.51 18.36 -7.90
N ARG A 75 29.92 19.52 -8.42
CA ARG A 75 31.04 20.30 -7.91
C ARG A 75 30.66 20.99 -6.59
N LEU A 76 29.46 21.54 -6.50
CA LEU A 76 28.94 22.21 -5.31
C LEU A 76 28.72 21.25 -4.13
N LEU A 77 28.36 19.99 -4.40
CA LEU A 77 28.27 18.94 -3.37
C LEU A 77 29.64 18.51 -2.82
N TRP A 78 30.72 18.63 -3.61
CA TRP A 78 32.07 18.22 -3.23
C TRP A 78 32.84 19.32 -2.46
N GLU A 79 32.62 20.58 -2.81
CA GLU A 79 33.31 21.73 -2.20
C GLU A 79 32.69 22.19 -0.86
N SER A 80 31.65 21.53 -0.36
CA SER A 80 30.96 21.85 0.92
C SER A 80 30.45 23.30 1.04
N ILE A 81 30.11 23.92 -0.08
CA ILE A 81 29.67 25.33 -0.15
C ILE A 81 28.19 25.48 0.26
N TYR A 82 27.44 24.37 0.39
CA TYR A 82 26.02 24.44 0.72
C TYR A 82 25.73 24.66 2.22
N PRO A 83 24.72 25.47 2.55
CA PRO A 83 24.16 25.54 3.88
C PRO A 83 23.69 24.16 4.32
N PRO A 84 23.82 23.81 5.61
CA PRO A 84 23.32 22.56 6.16
C PRO A 84 21.86 22.26 5.80
N GLY A 85 21.05 23.30 5.59
CA GLY A 85 19.65 23.20 5.15
C GLY A 85 19.48 22.52 3.78
N PHE A 86 20.35 22.82 2.80
CA PHE A 86 20.26 22.22 1.47
C PHE A 86 20.57 20.72 1.51
N ILE A 87 21.65 20.35 2.20
CA ILE A 87 22.06 18.94 2.37
C ILE A 87 20.97 18.18 3.12
N ALA A 88 20.42 18.75 4.20
CA ALA A 88 19.32 18.14 4.94
C ALA A 88 18.08 17.94 4.05
N SER A 89 17.68 18.93 3.25
CA SER A 89 16.55 18.81 2.32
C SER A 89 16.78 17.78 1.21
N ALA A 90 18.01 17.69 0.67
CA ALA A 90 18.38 16.67 -0.32
C ALA A 90 18.31 15.25 0.28
N VAL A 91 18.88 15.05 1.48
CA VAL A 91 18.82 13.76 2.19
C VAL A 91 17.38 13.37 2.49
N VAL A 92 16.54 14.31 2.96
CA VAL A 92 15.12 14.06 3.20
C VAL A 92 14.39 13.68 1.91
N THR A 93 14.63 14.39 0.81
CA THR A 93 14.04 14.09 -0.51
C THR A 93 14.41 12.67 -0.97
N VAL A 94 15.70 12.32 -0.91
CA VAL A 94 16.19 10.99 -1.29
C VAL A 94 15.60 9.91 -0.38
N TRP A 95 15.56 10.15 0.94
CA TRP A 95 14.98 9.23 1.90
C TRP A 95 13.49 8.99 1.63
N ILE A 96 12.73 10.04 1.33
CA ILE A 96 11.31 9.98 0.95
C ILE A 96 11.12 9.19 -0.35
N ALA A 97 11.95 9.43 -1.37
CA ALA A 97 11.88 8.69 -2.64
C ALA A 97 12.18 7.19 -2.45
N VAL A 98 13.23 6.86 -1.70
CA VAL A 98 13.59 5.46 -1.41
C VAL A 98 12.50 4.76 -0.58
N THR A 99 11.94 5.44 0.41
CA THR A 99 10.86 4.89 1.24
C THR A 99 9.54 4.76 0.47
N TRP A 100 9.22 5.69 -0.43
CA TRP A 100 8.13 5.54 -1.40
C TRP A 100 8.35 4.27 -2.22
N ILE A 101 9.46 4.16 -2.95
CA ILE A 101 9.72 3.01 -3.85
C ILE A 101 9.60 1.69 -3.09
N ARG A 102 10.14 1.63 -1.87
CA ARG A 102 10.09 0.43 -1.01
C ARG A 102 8.69 0.12 -0.46
N ASN A 103 7.81 1.10 -0.35
CA ASN A 103 6.44 0.94 0.17
C ASN A 103 5.37 0.92 -0.95
N HIS A 104 5.75 1.28 -2.17
CA HIS A 104 4.84 1.33 -3.31
C HIS A 104 4.21 -0.05 -3.54
N LYS A 105 2.88 -0.08 -3.65
CA LYS A 105 2.10 -1.32 -3.83
C LYS A 105 2.26 -2.37 -2.73
N ARG A 106 2.78 -2.01 -1.55
CA ARG A 106 2.86 -2.93 -0.39
C ARG A 106 1.75 -2.69 0.64
N ARG A 107 0.69 -1.99 0.26
CA ARG A 107 -0.46 -1.70 1.13
C ARG A 107 -1.75 -1.82 0.36
N GLY A 108 -2.67 -2.61 0.88
CA GLY A 108 -3.94 -2.89 0.24
C GLY A 108 -4.59 -4.17 0.74
N VAL A 109 -5.53 -4.65 -0.04
CA VAL A 109 -6.28 -5.88 0.19
C VAL A 109 -6.18 -6.76 -1.04
N ALA A 110 -5.89 -8.05 -0.83
CA ALA A 110 -5.69 -9.05 -1.86
C ALA A 110 -6.63 -10.23 -1.65
N VAL A 111 -7.15 -10.79 -2.73
CA VAL A 111 -7.87 -12.06 -2.74
C VAL A 111 -7.03 -13.08 -3.51
N THR A 112 -6.64 -14.14 -2.80
CA THR A 112 -5.93 -15.29 -3.37
C THR A 112 -6.87 -16.49 -3.45
N SER A 113 -6.42 -17.62 -3.97
CA SER A 113 -7.17 -18.87 -3.99
C SER A 113 -7.52 -19.35 -2.58
N PHE A 114 -6.58 -19.21 -1.63
CA PHE A 114 -6.67 -19.79 -0.30
C PHE A 114 -7.17 -18.82 0.78
N ALA A 115 -6.93 -17.51 0.62
CA ALA A 115 -7.26 -16.53 1.65
C ALA A 115 -7.57 -15.13 1.10
N THR A 116 -8.32 -14.37 1.91
CA THR A 116 -8.39 -12.93 1.78
C THR A 116 -7.38 -12.30 2.73
N ILE A 117 -6.54 -11.40 2.20
CA ILE A 117 -5.34 -10.91 2.88
C ILE A 117 -5.33 -9.39 2.88
N ARG A 118 -5.17 -8.79 4.07
CA ARG A 118 -4.82 -7.37 4.20
C ARG A 118 -3.32 -7.21 4.30
N VAL A 119 -2.75 -6.54 3.30
CA VAL A 119 -1.32 -6.28 3.17
C VAL A 119 -0.97 -4.96 3.85
N LYS A 120 -0.10 -5.02 4.87
CA LYS A 120 0.43 -3.85 5.60
C LYS A 120 1.95 -3.84 5.58
N GLY A 121 2.52 -3.59 4.41
CA GLY A 121 3.95 -3.64 4.18
C GLY A 121 4.47 -5.08 4.23
N ARG A 122 5.30 -5.37 5.24
CA ARG A 122 5.82 -6.73 5.48
C ARG A 122 4.85 -7.61 6.27
N LYS A 123 3.89 -7.00 6.97
CA LYS A 123 2.91 -7.68 7.80
C LYS A 123 1.67 -7.99 6.96
N LEU A 124 1.13 -9.17 7.17
CA LEU A 124 -0.07 -9.68 6.53
C LEU A 124 -1.09 -10.04 7.60
N ILE A 125 -2.35 -9.67 7.37
CA ILE A 125 -3.48 -10.16 8.17
C ILE A 125 -4.31 -11.01 7.22
N LEU A 126 -4.31 -12.32 7.43
CA LEU A 126 -4.95 -13.27 6.52
C LEU A 126 -6.14 -13.95 7.20
N LEU A 127 -7.17 -14.22 6.41
CA LEU A 127 -8.27 -15.09 6.78
C LEU A 127 -8.47 -16.10 5.64
N ARG A 128 -8.23 -17.38 5.95
CA ARG A 128 -8.39 -18.48 4.98
C ARG A 128 -9.86 -18.67 4.64
N HIS A 129 -10.16 -18.92 3.37
CA HIS A 129 -11.54 -19.06 2.88
C HIS A 129 -12.30 -20.20 3.56
N ALA A 130 -11.62 -21.32 3.85
CA ALA A 130 -12.18 -22.45 4.59
C ALA A 130 -12.66 -22.10 6.01
N HIS A 131 -12.12 -21.03 6.60
CA HIS A 131 -12.42 -20.58 7.96
C HIS A 131 -13.48 -19.47 8.00
N VAL A 132 -13.93 -18.96 6.84
CA VAL A 132 -14.98 -17.93 6.80
C VAL A 132 -16.32 -18.58 7.11
N ALA A 133 -17.01 -18.08 8.14
CA ALA A 133 -18.37 -18.44 8.53
C ALA A 133 -19.42 -17.54 7.89
N ASP A 134 -19.16 -16.24 7.84
CA ASP A 134 -20.11 -15.26 7.29
C ASP A 134 -19.37 -14.10 6.60
N VAL A 135 -20.05 -13.49 5.63
CA VAL A 135 -19.54 -12.35 4.86
C VAL A 135 -20.59 -11.24 4.91
N LYS A 136 -20.30 -10.19 5.67
CA LYS A 136 -21.16 -9.03 5.79
C LYS A 136 -20.65 -7.93 4.89
N ARG A 137 -21.52 -7.43 4.01
CA ARG A 137 -21.24 -6.32 3.11
C ARG A 137 -22.08 -5.12 3.52
N THR A 138 -21.42 -3.99 3.74
CA THR A 138 -22.07 -2.71 4.02
C THR A 138 -21.69 -1.72 2.94
N LEU A 139 -22.67 -1.23 2.18
CA LEU A 139 -22.47 -0.16 1.21
C LEU A 139 -22.62 1.17 1.93
N TRP A 140 -21.54 1.95 1.97
CA TRP A 140 -21.58 3.31 2.50
C TRP A 140 -21.80 4.29 1.34
N VAL A 141 -23.03 4.82 1.28
CA VAL A 141 -23.40 5.86 0.32
C VAL A 141 -23.23 7.21 0.99
N GLY A 142 -22.19 7.94 0.61
CA GLY A 142 -21.95 9.28 1.14
C GLY A 142 -22.79 10.31 0.40
N ARG A 143 -23.51 11.19 1.12
CA ARG A 143 -24.23 12.32 0.50
C ARG A 143 -23.30 13.26 -0.29
N ASN A 144 -22.06 13.43 0.19
CA ASN A 144 -20.97 14.22 -0.41
C ASN A 144 -19.59 13.49 -0.35
N ARG A 145 -19.58 12.16 -0.15
CA ARG A 145 -18.33 11.37 -0.07
C ARG A 145 -18.37 10.27 -1.13
N PRO A 146 -17.22 9.86 -1.69
CA PRO A 146 -17.17 8.74 -2.62
C PRO A 146 -17.76 7.49 -1.98
N ASN A 147 -18.57 6.76 -2.75
CA ASN A 147 -19.16 5.50 -2.31
C ASN A 147 -18.05 4.50 -2.04
N TYR A 148 -18.05 3.88 -0.86
CA TYR A 148 -17.11 2.80 -0.53
C TYR A 148 -17.86 1.61 0.04
N THR A 149 -17.33 0.42 -0.19
CA THR A 149 -17.89 -0.82 0.35
C THR A 149 -17.01 -1.28 1.51
N GLU A 150 -17.64 -1.48 2.67
CA GLU A 150 -17.02 -2.16 3.79
C GLU A 150 -17.41 -3.63 3.74
N LEU A 151 -16.40 -4.50 3.78
CA LEU A 151 -16.57 -5.95 3.80
C LEU A 151 -16.00 -6.48 5.10
N GLU A 152 -16.86 -7.08 5.92
CA GLU A 152 -16.47 -7.79 7.13
C GLU A 152 -16.55 -9.30 6.87
N LEU A 153 -15.40 -9.96 6.96
CA LEU A 153 -15.32 -11.41 6.92
C LEU A 153 -15.29 -11.94 8.36
N HIS A 154 -16.28 -12.75 8.70
CA HIS A 154 -16.41 -13.36 10.02
C HIS A 154 -15.87 -14.78 9.95
N ALA A 155 -14.89 -15.08 10.78
CA ALA A 155 -14.33 -16.41 10.93
C ALA A 155 -15.22 -17.29 11.83
N LYS A 156 -15.09 -18.62 11.71
CA LYS A 156 -15.85 -19.60 12.52
C LYS A 156 -15.54 -19.50 14.02
N ASP A 157 -14.38 -18.96 14.39
CA ASP A 157 -13.99 -18.72 15.77
C ASP A 157 -14.47 -17.36 16.34
N GLY A 158 -15.28 -16.61 15.58
CA GLY A 158 -15.79 -15.30 15.96
C GLY A 158 -14.84 -14.13 15.69
N SER A 159 -13.61 -14.38 15.24
CA SER A 159 -12.71 -13.32 14.81
C SER A 159 -13.19 -12.68 13.49
N LYS A 160 -12.80 -11.42 13.24
CA LYS A 160 -13.29 -10.66 12.09
C LYS A 160 -12.14 -9.99 11.34
N LEU A 161 -12.27 -9.92 10.02
CA LEU A 161 -11.39 -9.17 9.13
C LEU A 161 -12.21 -8.12 8.36
N GLY A 162 -12.02 -6.85 8.73
CA GLY A 162 -12.64 -5.71 8.05
C GLY A 162 -11.76 -5.16 6.92
N LEU A 163 -12.38 -4.94 5.76
CA LEU A 163 -11.77 -4.48 4.52
C LEU A 163 -12.57 -3.30 3.96
N TYR A 164 -11.87 -2.25 3.51
CA TYR A 164 -12.47 -1.17 2.75
C TYR A 164 -12.10 -1.38 1.28
N CYS A 165 -13.09 -1.49 0.41
CA CYS A 165 -12.88 -1.90 -0.97
C CYS A 165 -13.96 -1.36 -1.91
N THR A 166 -13.76 -1.61 -3.22
CA THR A 166 -14.77 -1.32 -4.24
C THR A 166 -15.84 -2.41 -4.27
N GLY A 167 -16.99 -2.11 -4.87
CA GLY A 167 -18.07 -3.10 -5.01
C GLY A 167 -17.67 -4.33 -5.83
N ASN A 168 -16.84 -4.16 -6.87
CA ASN A 168 -16.34 -5.27 -7.69
C ASN A 168 -15.43 -6.20 -6.88
N PHE A 169 -14.52 -5.63 -6.08
CA PHE A 169 -13.65 -6.43 -5.21
C PHE A 169 -14.48 -7.24 -4.21
N ALA A 170 -15.52 -6.65 -3.62
CA ALA A 170 -16.41 -7.36 -2.71
C ALA A 170 -17.12 -8.54 -3.39
N ASN A 171 -17.53 -8.40 -4.65
CA ASN A 171 -18.12 -9.50 -5.44
C ASN A 171 -17.09 -10.63 -5.64
N ILE A 172 -15.85 -10.30 -6.00
CA ILE A 172 -14.77 -11.29 -6.20
C ILE A 172 -14.50 -12.09 -4.91
N VAL A 173 -14.47 -11.41 -3.75
CA VAL A 173 -14.30 -12.08 -2.45
C VAL A 173 -15.45 -13.07 -2.20
N GLN A 174 -16.70 -12.63 -2.41
CA GLN A 174 -17.89 -13.46 -2.19
C GLN A 174 -17.93 -14.67 -3.12
N GLU A 175 -17.62 -14.48 -4.40
CA GLU A 175 -17.55 -15.55 -5.39
C GLU A 175 -16.49 -16.59 -5.02
N ARG A 176 -15.29 -16.15 -4.63
CA ARG A 176 -14.20 -17.06 -4.20
C ARG A 176 -14.56 -17.86 -2.95
N ILE A 177 -15.17 -17.23 -1.96
CA ILE A 177 -15.61 -17.91 -0.74
C ILE A 177 -16.74 -18.90 -1.06
N GLY A 178 -17.66 -18.51 -1.95
CA GLY A 178 -18.75 -19.36 -2.43
C GLY A 178 -18.26 -20.61 -3.15
N ALA A 179 -17.29 -20.46 -4.06
CA ALA A 179 -16.68 -21.56 -4.80
C ALA A 179 -16.06 -22.61 -3.86
N VAL A 180 -15.27 -22.18 -2.88
CA VAL A 180 -14.65 -23.08 -1.88
C VAL A 180 -15.71 -23.81 -1.06
N ARG A 181 -16.82 -23.15 -0.71
CA ARG A 181 -17.93 -23.80 0.02
C ARG A 181 -18.66 -24.84 -0.83
N GLY A 182 -18.89 -24.54 -2.11
CA GLY A 182 -19.50 -25.47 -3.05
C GLY A 182 -18.66 -26.73 -3.27
N GLU A 183 -17.34 -26.59 -3.38
CA GLU A 183 -16.42 -27.72 -3.47
C GLU A 183 -16.45 -28.60 -2.21
N THR A 184 -16.48 -28.01 -1.01
CA THR A 184 -16.60 -28.78 0.23
C THR A 184 -17.93 -29.49 0.41
N ALA A 185 -19.02 -28.97 -0.16
CA ALA A 185 -20.34 -29.61 -0.09
C ALA A 185 -20.47 -30.81 -1.04
N ASN A 186 -19.75 -30.79 -2.17
CA ASN A 186 -19.73 -31.90 -3.14
C ASN A 186 -18.73 -33.01 -2.79
N ALA A 187 -17.79 -32.74 -1.87
CA ALA A 187 -16.78 -33.70 -1.42
C ALA A 187 -17.17 -34.47 -0.13
N ALA A 188 -18.34 -34.16 0.44
CA ALA A 188 -18.88 -34.78 1.66
C ALA A 188 -20.06 -35.70 1.31
#